data_AF-A0A5C0YMA1-F1
#
_entry.id   AF-A0A5C0YMA1-F1
#
_cell.length_a   1.000
_cell.length_b   1.000
_cell.length_c   1.000
_cell.angle_alpha   90.00
_cell.angle_beta   90.00
_cell.angle_gamma   90.00
#
_symmetry.space_group_name_H-M   'P 1'
#
loop_
_entity.id
_entity.type
_entity.pdbx_description
1 polymer ?
#
loop_
_entity_poly.entity_id
_entity_poly.type
_entity_poly.pdbx_seq_one_letter_code
_entity_poly.pdbx_strand_id
1 'polypeptide(L)'
;MVGLRKRKLPNGFDSIENAKGRKTSESNVEKEPSNNQVVKYDTAGDGNCFFHAVFGDNSSGTYKAERAQDMRMEWHKFLSRFTSLDDPSMPAPLKDQLEKVFNMFFNKPGDLTGRSDKIKGLVKQTNRKIENAEGNVKRLVSRAVSKFNISHNQAVLNLSEYAEALDGIGESDYNAEYNNDFITRSFLDKPELYQSYLEAIESKSYFPFIEEIQLLASLANIEINVHCKVSGREKQQKFEPNPEMINNDQLNQMFNRESYKLNDELWGSKERETIYLEGNHYSRAKIVTQELIKQQQEQEDFLLAKQLQIDEILEYCDLSKDISERVEIEREFDELLAKNADGKIGDVIWQCINDVQQRIKCLEEPVLSRRCSVEEARVEKTFYQQQVPQPVR
;
A
#
# COMPACT_ATOMS: atom_id res chain seq x y z
N MET A 1 37.47 -45.64 -37.19
CA MET A 1 38.35 -44.76 -36.39
C MET A 1 38.15 -43.31 -36.83
N VAL A 2 37.38 -42.55 -36.07
CA VAL A 2 37.42 -41.08 -36.04
C VAL A 2 37.18 -40.69 -34.58
N GLY A 3 38.16 -40.02 -33.97
CA GLY A 3 38.25 -39.82 -32.53
C GLY A 3 37.31 -38.73 -32.00
N LEU A 4 36.58 -39.05 -30.94
CA LEU A 4 35.87 -38.09 -30.10
C LEU A 4 36.89 -37.23 -29.35
N ARG A 5 36.96 -35.95 -29.72
CA ARG A 5 37.74 -34.93 -29.01
C ARG A 5 37.13 -34.67 -27.64
N LYS A 6 37.85 -35.06 -26.58
CA LYS A 6 37.59 -34.60 -25.20
C LYS A 6 37.80 -33.08 -25.15
N ARG A 7 36.75 -32.32 -24.81
CA ARG A 7 36.90 -30.91 -24.39
C ARG A 7 37.16 -30.88 -22.88
N LYS A 8 38.19 -30.14 -22.49
CA LYS A 8 38.63 -29.92 -21.11
C LYS A 8 37.67 -28.96 -20.39
N LEU A 9 37.33 -29.25 -19.14
CA LEU A 9 36.71 -28.32 -18.20
C LEU A 9 37.74 -27.26 -17.73
N PRO A 10 37.33 -26.02 -17.44
CA PRO A 10 38.21 -25.02 -16.83
C PRO A 10 38.41 -25.29 -15.34
N ASN A 11 39.69 -25.35 -14.92
CA ASN A 11 40.09 -25.29 -13.51
C ASN A 11 39.95 -23.86 -12.99
N GLY A 12 39.44 -23.71 -11.75
CA GLY A 12 39.45 -22.41 -11.08
C GLY A 12 38.68 -22.38 -9.76
N PHE A 13 38.99 -23.27 -8.82
CA PHE A 13 38.69 -23.06 -7.40
C PHE A 13 40.00 -23.19 -6.64
N ASP A 14 40.63 -22.05 -6.35
CA ASP A 14 41.53 -21.92 -5.20
C ASP A 14 41.79 -20.44 -4.90
N SER A 15 41.66 -20.14 -3.60
CA SER A 15 42.22 -18.97 -2.88
C SER A 15 41.57 -17.60 -3.07
N ILE A 16 41.06 -17.05 -1.96
CA ILE A 16 41.60 -15.82 -1.36
C ILE A 16 41.34 -15.85 0.15
N GLU A 17 42.43 -15.80 0.89
CA GLU A 17 42.51 -15.72 2.34
C GLU A 17 42.08 -14.36 2.90
N ASN A 18 41.46 -14.44 4.08
CA ASN A 18 41.41 -13.48 5.17
C ASN A 18 42.33 -12.24 5.08
N ALA A 19 41.72 -11.07 4.94
CA ALA A 19 42.31 -9.79 5.37
C ALA A 19 41.56 -9.26 6.60
N LYS A 20 42.20 -9.39 7.77
CA LYS A 20 41.81 -8.81 9.05
C LYS A 20 41.84 -7.27 8.98
N GLY A 21 40.70 -6.63 9.27
CA GLY A 21 40.58 -5.19 9.51
C GLY A 21 40.25 -4.88 10.98
N ARG A 22 41.20 -4.22 11.64
CA ARG A 22 41.17 -3.43 12.90
C ARG A 22 39.86 -3.34 13.72
N LYS A 23 40.00 -3.68 15.02
CA LYS A 23 39.19 -3.15 16.13
C LYS A 23 39.65 -1.73 16.49
N THR A 24 38.71 -0.80 16.62
CA THR A 24 38.74 0.34 17.54
C THR A 24 37.32 0.62 18.04
N SER A 25 37.27 1.15 19.26
CA SER A 25 36.20 1.09 20.26
C SER A 25 35.21 2.26 20.23
N GLU A 26 34.11 2.03 20.97
CA GLU A 26 33.24 3.00 21.67
C GLU A 26 32.05 3.66 20.94
N SER A 27 30.87 3.19 21.38
CA SER A 27 29.62 3.91 21.68
C SER A 27 29.14 5.00 20.72
N ASN A 28 28.15 4.62 19.90
CA ASN A 28 26.84 5.27 19.87
C ASN A 28 25.85 4.28 19.27
N VAL A 29 24.73 4.03 19.96
CA VAL A 29 23.60 3.31 19.37
C VAL A 29 22.94 4.27 18.38
N GLU A 30 23.56 4.44 17.22
CA GLU A 30 22.82 4.78 16.03
C GLU A 30 22.05 3.51 15.67
N LYS A 31 20.71 3.57 15.77
CA LYS A 31 19.87 2.61 15.06
C LYS A 31 20.30 2.68 13.60
N GLU A 32 21.00 1.64 13.14
CA GLU A 32 21.21 1.44 11.71
C GLU A 32 19.87 1.67 11.00
N PRO A 33 19.82 2.44 9.91
CA PRO A 33 18.62 2.52 9.11
C PRO A 33 18.39 1.11 8.59
N SER A 34 17.38 0.42 9.11
CA SER A 34 16.89 -0.80 8.48
C SER A 34 16.58 -0.42 7.03
N ASN A 35 17.39 -0.91 6.08
CA ASN A 35 17.22 -0.71 4.65
C ASN A 35 15.92 -1.42 4.20
N ASN A 36 14.80 -0.82 4.57
CA ASN A 36 13.47 -1.23 4.19
C ASN A 36 13.17 -0.59 2.86
N GLN A 37 12.97 -1.40 1.82
CA GLN A 37 12.56 -0.90 0.52
C GLN A 37 11.03 -0.88 0.45
N VAL A 38 10.47 0.27 0.06
CA VAL A 38 9.03 0.37 -0.20
C VAL A 38 8.77 0.00 -1.65
N VAL A 39 8.19 -1.18 -1.87
CA VAL A 39 7.77 -1.64 -3.19
C VAL A 39 6.35 -1.14 -3.44
N LYS A 40 6.16 -0.44 -4.55
CA LYS A 40 4.87 0.14 -4.96
C LYS A 40 4.22 -0.75 -6.03
N TYR A 41 2.89 -0.83 -6.00
CA TYR A 41 2.10 -1.51 -7.01
C TYR A 41 1.03 -0.54 -7.54
N ASP A 42 0.94 -0.48 -8.86
CA ASP A 42 0.03 0.43 -9.54
C ASP A 42 -1.43 0.09 -9.25
N THR A 43 -2.25 1.12 -9.09
CA THR A 43 -3.69 1.03 -8.91
C THR A 43 -4.43 1.42 -10.17
N ALA A 44 -5.68 0.97 -10.31
CA ALA A 44 -6.50 1.36 -11.45
C ALA A 44 -6.68 2.90 -11.52
N GLY A 45 -6.51 3.46 -12.71
CA GLY A 45 -6.53 4.91 -12.97
C GLY A 45 -7.91 5.51 -13.22
N ASP A 46 -8.91 5.16 -12.41
CA ASP A 46 -10.30 5.60 -12.61
C ASP A 46 -10.74 6.77 -11.69
N GLY A 47 -9.81 7.30 -10.90
CA GLY A 47 -10.08 8.34 -9.90
C GLY A 47 -10.32 7.81 -8.47
N ASN A 48 -10.32 6.48 -8.28
CA ASN A 48 -10.49 5.85 -6.96
C ASN A 48 -9.21 5.21 -6.44
N CYS A 49 -8.04 5.71 -6.86
CA CYS A 49 -6.73 5.14 -6.52
C CYS A 49 -6.51 4.94 -5.00
N PHE A 50 -7.06 5.80 -4.13
CA PHE A 50 -7.03 5.58 -2.68
C PHE A 50 -7.71 4.26 -2.28
N PHE A 51 -8.97 4.07 -2.67
CA PHE A 51 -9.74 2.87 -2.34
C PHE A 51 -9.12 1.62 -2.97
N HIS A 52 -8.57 1.74 -4.18
CA HIS A 52 -7.81 0.66 -4.82
C HIS A 52 -6.51 0.32 -4.07
N ALA A 53 -5.78 1.32 -3.59
CA ALA A 53 -4.55 1.10 -2.83
C ALA A 53 -4.82 0.41 -1.48
N VAL A 54 -5.93 0.77 -0.81
CA VAL A 54 -6.27 0.25 0.52
C VAL A 54 -7.00 -1.09 0.44
N PHE A 55 -7.97 -1.26 -0.47
CA PHE A 55 -8.88 -2.41 -0.49
C PHE A 55 -8.75 -3.28 -1.73
N GLY A 56 -7.94 -2.88 -2.71
CA GLY A 56 -7.82 -3.62 -3.96
C GLY A 56 -7.09 -4.95 -3.82
N ASP A 57 -7.39 -5.86 -4.74
CA ASP A 57 -6.64 -7.08 -4.99
C ASP A 57 -5.99 -7.04 -6.38
N ASN A 58 -5.12 -8.01 -6.66
CA ASN A 58 -4.40 -8.09 -7.94
C ASN A 58 -5.12 -8.98 -8.97
N SER A 59 -6.44 -9.15 -8.86
CA SER A 59 -7.22 -10.08 -9.71
C SER A 59 -7.21 -9.72 -11.20
N SER A 60 -6.87 -8.47 -11.55
CA SER A 60 -6.93 -7.94 -12.92
C SER A 60 -5.62 -7.30 -13.42
N GLY A 61 -4.48 -7.59 -12.78
CA GLY A 61 -3.14 -7.13 -13.17
C GLY A 61 -2.75 -5.74 -12.64
N THR A 62 -3.72 -4.88 -12.34
CA THR A 62 -3.54 -3.69 -11.49
C THR A 62 -4.35 -3.84 -10.22
N TYR A 63 -3.93 -3.22 -9.11
CA TYR A 63 -4.72 -3.26 -7.88
C TYR A 63 -6.05 -2.54 -8.09
N LYS A 64 -7.15 -3.27 -7.87
CA LYS A 64 -8.50 -2.76 -8.05
C LYS A 64 -9.42 -3.29 -6.97
N ALA A 65 -10.26 -2.40 -6.46
CA ALA A 65 -11.38 -2.73 -5.60
C ALA A 65 -12.65 -2.58 -6.43
N GLU A 66 -13.44 -3.66 -6.58
CA GLU A 66 -14.62 -3.65 -7.44
C GLU A 66 -15.67 -2.62 -6.99
N ARG A 67 -15.75 -2.38 -5.68
CA ARG A 67 -16.73 -1.48 -5.04
C ARG A 67 -16.15 -0.13 -4.63
N ALA A 68 -15.06 0.31 -5.27
CA ALA A 68 -14.39 1.55 -4.90
C ALA A 68 -15.29 2.80 -4.99
N GLN A 69 -16.19 2.86 -5.97
CA GLN A 69 -17.16 3.95 -6.05
C GLN A 69 -18.20 3.86 -4.93
N ASP A 70 -18.64 2.66 -4.55
CA ASP A 70 -19.58 2.49 -3.43
C ASP A 70 -18.93 2.94 -2.11
N MET A 71 -17.64 2.64 -1.88
CA MET A 71 -16.86 3.12 -0.72
C MET A 71 -16.82 4.64 -0.65
N ARG A 72 -16.60 5.31 -1.80
CA ARG A 72 -16.68 6.77 -1.92
C ARG A 72 -18.08 7.29 -1.58
N MET A 73 -19.13 6.63 -2.07
CA MET A 73 -20.51 7.04 -1.78
C MET A 73 -20.89 6.79 -0.32
N GLU A 74 -20.32 5.77 0.34
CA GLU A 74 -20.51 5.52 1.77
C GLU A 74 -19.85 6.62 2.61
N TRP A 75 -18.66 7.09 2.21
CA TRP A 75 -18.03 8.27 2.80
C TRP A 75 -18.90 9.52 2.67
N HIS A 76 -19.40 9.79 1.46
CA HIS A 76 -20.34 10.89 1.23
C HIS A 76 -21.57 10.77 2.13
N LYS A 77 -22.24 9.61 2.12
CA LYS A 77 -23.46 9.33 2.89
C LYS A 77 -23.27 9.53 4.39
N PHE A 78 -22.13 9.11 4.95
CA PHE A 78 -21.80 9.36 6.35
C PHE A 78 -21.79 10.85 6.66
N LEU A 79 -21.08 11.65 5.85
CA LEU A 79 -20.95 13.08 6.04
C LEU A 79 -22.25 13.85 5.75
N SER A 80 -23.11 13.36 4.84
CA SER A 80 -24.42 14.00 4.55
C SER A 80 -25.38 14.06 5.74
N ARG A 81 -25.05 13.45 6.89
CA ARG A 81 -25.82 13.57 8.14
C ARG A 81 -25.64 14.93 8.84
N PHE A 82 -24.67 15.72 8.40
CA PHE A 82 -24.37 17.04 8.95
C PHE A 82 -24.58 18.12 7.87
N THR A 83 -24.84 19.36 8.30
CA THR A 83 -25.10 20.48 7.37
C THR A 83 -23.95 21.47 7.25
N SER A 84 -23.05 21.50 8.23
CA SER A 84 -21.91 22.41 8.29
C SER A 84 -20.84 21.89 9.26
N LEU A 85 -19.66 22.52 9.27
CA LEU A 85 -18.62 22.24 10.26
C LEU A 85 -19.09 22.58 11.70
N ASP A 86 -19.93 23.59 11.84
CA ASP A 86 -20.54 24.02 13.11
C ASP A 86 -21.82 23.27 13.49
N ASP A 87 -22.16 22.18 12.79
CA ASP A 87 -23.33 21.39 13.14
C ASP A 87 -23.18 20.87 14.59
N PRO A 88 -24.11 21.22 15.51
CA PRO A 88 -23.97 20.89 16.93
C PRO A 88 -24.05 19.38 17.20
N SER A 89 -24.51 18.60 16.22
CA SER A 89 -24.56 17.14 16.30
C SER A 89 -23.29 16.46 15.80
N MET A 90 -22.34 17.21 15.24
CA MET A 90 -21.06 16.68 14.76
C MET A 90 -20.16 16.30 15.94
N PRO A 91 -19.61 15.07 15.99
CA PRO A 91 -18.63 14.71 17.00
C PRO A 91 -17.40 15.63 16.94
N ALA A 92 -16.91 16.07 18.10
CA ALA A 92 -15.75 16.96 18.16
C ALA A 92 -14.50 16.39 17.44
N PRO A 93 -14.14 15.10 17.58
CA PRO A 93 -13.02 14.53 16.82
C PRO A 93 -13.22 14.58 15.30
N LEU A 94 -14.47 14.48 14.82
CA LEU A 94 -14.80 14.63 13.41
C LEU A 94 -14.67 16.08 12.97
N LYS A 95 -15.19 17.01 13.77
CA LYS A 95 -15.09 18.46 13.52
C LYS A 95 -13.63 18.90 13.40
N ASP A 96 -12.79 18.55 14.38
CA ASP A 96 -11.37 18.87 14.39
C ASP A 96 -10.65 18.32 13.16
N GLN A 97 -11.05 17.12 12.70
CA GLN A 97 -10.44 16.53 11.52
C GLN A 97 -10.89 17.23 10.23
N LEU A 98 -12.17 17.56 10.08
CA LEU A 98 -12.68 18.29 8.93
C LEU A 98 -12.17 19.73 8.88
N GLU A 99 -11.92 20.36 10.02
CA GLU A 99 -11.28 21.68 10.09
C GLU A 99 -9.88 21.64 9.46
N LYS A 100 -9.09 20.57 9.70
CA LYS A 100 -7.79 20.39 9.02
C LYS A 100 -7.96 20.27 7.50
N VAL A 101 -8.96 19.51 7.05
CA VAL A 101 -9.27 19.36 5.62
C VAL A 101 -9.65 20.71 4.99
N PHE A 102 -10.52 21.48 5.64
CA PHE A 102 -10.97 22.77 5.12
C PHE A 102 -9.87 23.82 5.14
N ASN A 103 -8.99 23.79 6.14
CA ASN A 103 -7.77 24.58 6.14
C ASN A 103 -6.86 24.22 4.96
N MET A 104 -6.79 22.95 4.56
CA MET A 104 -6.03 22.56 3.36
C MET A 104 -6.63 23.12 2.07
N PHE A 105 -7.95 23.22 1.97
CA PHE A 105 -8.60 23.87 0.83
C PHE A 105 -8.20 25.34 0.70
N PHE A 106 -8.11 26.02 1.85
CA PHE A 106 -7.69 27.41 1.92
C PHE A 106 -6.20 27.60 1.60
N ASN A 107 -5.33 26.75 2.17
CA ASN A 107 -3.88 26.87 2.06
C ASN A 107 -3.33 26.35 0.72
N LYS A 108 -3.98 25.34 0.12
CA LYS A 108 -3.55 24.69 -1.12
C LYS A 108 -4.71 24.51 -2.11
N PRO A 109 -5.36 25.60 -2.56
CA PRO A 109 -6.50 25.51 -3.46
C PRO A 109 -6.15 24.93 -4.84
N GLY A 110 -4.87 24.93 -5.22
CA GLY A 110 -4.36 24.31 -6.45
C GLY A 110 -4.41 22.78 -6.43
N ASP A 111 -4.30 22.17 -5.23
CA ASP A 111 -4.26 20.71 -5.06
C ASP A 111 -5.67 20.09 -5.14
N LEU A 112 -6.71 20.94 -5.09
CA LEU A 112 -8.09 20.55 -5.26
C LEU A 112 -8.36 20.15 -6.73
N THR A 113 -8.19 18.88 -7.05
CA THR A 113 -8.53 18.29 -8.36
C THR A 113 -10.02 17.98 -8.45
N GLY A 114 -10.69 18.46 -9.53
CA GLY A 114 -11.96 17.92 -10.01
C GLY A 114 -13.25 18.24 -9.24
N ARG A 115 -14.12 19.10 -9.81
CA ARG A 115 -15.37 19.65 -9.22
C ARG A 115 -15.22 20.52 -7.97
N SER A 116 -13.98 20.83 -7.61
CA SER A 116 -13.63 21.81 -6.57
C SER A 116 -13.71 23.27 -7.01
N ASP A 117 -14.20 23.57 -8.22
CA ASP A 117 -14.21 24.95 -8.74
C ASP A 117 -15.04 25.90 -7.88
N LYS A 118 -16.11 25.38 -7.24
CA LYS A 118 -16.86 26.12 -6.22
C LYS A 118 -15.98 26.45 -5.02
N ILE A 119 -15.26 25.45 -4.47
CA ILE A 119 -14.32 25.64 -3.36
C ILE A 119 -13.22 26.64 -3.74
N LYS A 120 -12.62 26.50 -4.93
CA LYS A 120 -11.62 27.46 -5.46
C LYS A 120 -12.20 28.87 -5.59
N GLY A 121 -13.44 28.99 -6.04
CA GLY A 121 -14.18 30.25 -6.10
C GLY A 121 -14.36 30.88 -4.74
N LEU A 122 -14.76 30.09 -3.73
CA LEU A 122 -14.91 30.53 -2.35
C LEU A 122 -13.56 30.98 -1.77
N VAL A 123 -12.50 30.20 -1.96
CA VAL A 123 -11.14 30.55 -1.51
C VAL A 123 -10.67 31.86 -2.16
N LYS A 124 -10.86 32.01 -3.47
CA LYS A 124 -10.51 33.25 -4.19
C LYS A 124 -11.28 34.47 -3.66
N GLN A 125 -12.57 34.29 -3.34
CA GLN A 125 -13.38 35.36 -2.76
C GLN A 125 -12.89 35.71 -1.35
N THR A 126 -12.58 34.71 -0.52
CA THR A 126 -12.06 34.92 0.84
C THR A 126 -10.69 35.60 0.80
N ASN A 127 -9.77 35.17 -0.06
CA ASN A 127 -8.45 35.81 -0.21
C ASN A 127 -8.55 37.28 -0.60
N ARG A 128 -9.49 37.64 -1.49
CA ARG A 128 -9.77 39.06 -1.80
C ARG A 128 -10.27 39.84 -0.59
N LYS A 129 -11.09 39.23 0.26
CA LYS A 129 -11.55 39.87 1.52
C LYS A 129 -10.37 40.09 2.47
N ILE A 130 -9.46 39.13 2.59
CA ILE A 130 -8.25 39.24 3.42
C ILE A 130 -7.33 40.35 2.89
N GLU A 131 -7.08 40.39 1.57
CA GLU A 131 -6.29 41.46 0.94
C GLU A 131 -6.91 42.85 1.22
N ASN A 132 -8.23 42.97 1.13
CA ASN A 132 -8.94 44.20 1.46
C ASN A 132 -8.80 44.57 2.95
N ALA A 133 -8.94 43.58 3.84
CA ALA A 133 -8.81 43.77 5.28
C ALA A 133 -7.40 44.22 5.68
N GLU A 134 -6.35 43.63 5.09
CA GLU A 134 -4.98 44.11 5.26
C GLU A 134 -4.81 45.57 4.80
N GLY A 135 -5.44 45.94 3.67
CA GLY A 135 -5.47 47.32 3.18
C GLY A 135 -6.21 48.26 4.14
N ASN A 136 -7.33 47.81 4.71
CA ASN A 136 -8.12 48.53 5.71
C ASN A 136 -7.31 48.77 6.99
N VAL A 137 -6.67 47.73 7.52
CA VAL A 137 -5.80 47.81 8.71
C VAL A 137 -4.65 48.79 8.48
N LYS A 138 -3.93 48.71 7.35
CA LYS A 138 -2.84 49.65 7.02
C LYS A 138 -3.30 51.12 7.02
N ARG A 139 -4.49 51.39 6.45
CA ARG A 139 -5.08 52.74 6.44
C ARG A 139 -5.49 53.19 7.85
N LEU A 140 -6.10 52.31 8.63
CA LEU A 140 -6.54 52.59 9.99
C LEU A 140 -5.35 52.92 10.90
N VAL A 141 -4.30 52.09 10.87
CA VAL A 141 -3.04 52.33 11.59
C VAL A 141 -2.46 53.70 11.25
N SER A 142 -2.33 54.02 9.96
CA SER A 142 -1.74 55.28 9.52
C SER A 142 -2.53 56.48 10.05
N ARG A 143 -3.86 56.38 10.05
CA ARG A 143 -4.75 57.41 10.60
C ARG A 143 -4.64 57.51 12.10
N ALA A 144 -4.63 56.39 12.83
CA ALA A 144 -4.49 56.38 14.28
C ALA A 144 -3.16 57.00 14.75
N VAL A 145 -2.04 56.63 14.12
CA VAL A 145 -0.73 57.24 14.37
C VAL A 145 -0.77 58.75 14.15
N SER A 146 -1.34 59.21 13.04
CA SER A 146 -1.40 60.64 12.72
C SER A 146 -2.32 61.46 13.63
N LYS A 147 -3.49 60.91 14.00
CA LYS A 147 -4.50 61.64 14.77
C LYS A 147 -4.23 61.63 16.27
N PHE A 148 -3.73 60.52 16.80
CA PHE A 148 -3.50 60.36 18.24
C PHE A 148 -2.04 60.54 18.65
N ASN A 149 -1.13 60.76 17.68
CA ASN A 149 0.30 60.92 17.92
C ASN A 149 0.91 59.76 18.74
N ILE A 150 0.51 58.53 18.41
CA ILE A 150 0.95 57.29 19.05
C ILE A 150 1.94 56.54 18.17
N SER A 151 2.67 55.60 18.75
CA SER A 151 3.55 54.71 17.97
C SER A 151 2.75 53.73 17.09
N HIS A 152 3.38 53.27 16.01
CA HIS A 152 2.79 52.24 15.14
C HIS A 152 2.40 50.97 15.92
N ASN A 153 3.26 50.51 16.84
CA ASN A 153 2.99 49.32 17.64
C ASN A 153 1.77 49.50 18.55
N GLN A 154 1.60 50.67 19.16
CA GLN A 154 0.39 50.97 19.94
C GLN A 154 -0.86 50.99 19.05
N ALA A 155 -0.76 51.56 17.84
CA ALA A 155 -1.87 51.58 16.90
C ALA A 155 -2.36 50.18 16.51
N VAL A 156 -1.45 49.21 16.35
CA VAL A 156 -1.77 47.83 15.97
C VAL A 156 -2.44 47.04 17.11
N LEU A 157 -2.16 47.37 18.38
CA LEU A 157 -2.71 46.63 19.51
C LEU A 157 -4.20 46.93 19.76
N ASN A 158 -4.67 48.14 19.44
CA ASN A 158 -6.04 48.59 19.75
C ASN A 158 -6.86 48.92 18.49
N LEU A 159 -6.66 48.14 17.42
CA LEU A 159 -7.29 48.41 16.11
C LEU A 159 -8.82 48.52 16.16
N SER A 160 -9.50 47.66 16.92
CA SER A 160 -10.96 47.72 17.07
C SER A 160 -11.43 49.04 17.67
N GLU A 161 -10.76 49.50 18.74
CA GLU A 161 -11.09 50.77 19.40
C GLU A 161 -10.85 51.97 18.46
N TYR A 162 -9.78 51.91 17.65
CA TYR A 162 -9.50 52.96 16.68
C TYR A 162 -10.48 52.94 15.50
N ALA A 163 -10.95 51.77 15.06
CA ALA A 163 -11.99 51.67 14.04
C ALA A 163 -13.29 52.33 14.52
N GLU A 164 -13.69 52.06 15.76
CA GLU A 164 -14.85 52.70 16.38
C GLU A 164 -14.64 54.21 16.54
N ALA A 165 -13.53 54.64 17.14
CA ALA A 165 -13.27 56.04 17.43
C ALA A 165 -13.05 56.92 16.19
N LEU A 166 -12.49 56.37 15.10
CA LEU A 166 -12.17 57.13 13.90
C LEU A 166 -13.23 57.04 12.80
N ASP A 167 -13.91 55.89 12.70
CA ASP A 167 -14.81 55.56 11.59
C ASP A 167 -16.23 55.22 12.06
N GLY A 168 -16.48 55.11 13.37
CA GLY A 168 -17.78 54.71 13.92
C GLY A 168 -18.12 53.25 13.59
N ILE A 169 -17.11 52.43 13.30
CA ILE A 169 -17.27 51.03 12.91
C ILE A 169 -17.37 50.18 14.19
N GLY A 170 -18.51 49.51 14.37
CA GLY A 170 -18.73 48.61 15.49
C GLY A 170 -17.96 47.29 15.34
N GLU A 171 -17.91 46.50 16.41
CA GLU A 171 -17.16 45.23 16.47
C GLU A 171 -17.51 44.25 15.35
N SER A 172 -18.80 44.11 15.01
CA SER A 172 -19.27 43.23 13.94
C SER A 172 -18.67 43.61 12.58
N ASP A 173 -18.73 44.89 12.23
CA ASP A 173 -18.23 45.40 10.94
C ASP A 173 -16.70 45.40 10.91
N TYR A 174 -16.07 45.70 12.05
CA TYR A 174 -14.62 45.55 12.23
C TYR A 174 -14.18 44.10 11.94
N ASN A 175 -14.86 43.13 12.53
CA ASN A 175 -14.55 41.72 12.32
C ASN A 175 -14.73 41.30 10.86
N ALA A 176 -15.77 41.79 10.19
CA ALA A 176 -16.05 41.47 8.79
C ALA A 176 -15.07 42.12 7.79
N GLU A 177 -14.54 43.31 8.10
CA GLU A 177 -13.79 44.14 7.14
C GLU A 177 -12.31 44.35 7.49
N TYR A 178 -11.86 44.07 8.71
CA TYR A 178 -10.50 44.36 9.18
C TYR A 178 -9.81 43.14 9.80
N ASN A 179 -10.56 42.20 10.38
CA ASN A 179 -10.00 41.07 11.11
C ASN A 179 -9.78 39.84 10.22
N ASN A 180 -8.55 39.63 9.77
CA ASN A 180 -8.17 38.49 8.93
C ASN A 180 -8.48 37.13 9.57
N ASP A 181 -8.28 36.98 10.88
CA ASP A 181 -8.54 35.73 11.59
C ASP A 181 -10.03 35.41 11.60
N PHE A 182 -10.86 36.44 11.83
CA PHE A 182 -12.31 36.30 11.77
C PHE A 182 -12.78 35.94 10.35
N ILE A 183 -12.26 36.59 9.33
CA ILE A 183 -12.59 36.31 7.92
C ILE A 183 -12.21 34.85 7.55
N THR A 184 -11.06 34.38 8.05
CA THR A 184 -10.58 33.01 7.80
C THR A 184 -11.45 31.97 8.51
N ARG A 185 -11.76 32.16 9.79
CA ARG A 185 -12.68 31.27 10.53
C ARG A 185 -14.06 31.24 9.88
N SER A 186 -14.59 32.42 9.54
CA SER A 186 -15.86 32.56 8.82
C SER A 186 -15.87 31.88 7.45
N PHE A 187 -14.72 31.55 6.85
CA PHE A 187 -14.68 30.73 5.64
C PHE A 187 -14.85 29.25 5.94
N LEU A 188 -14.23 28.73 7.01
CA LEU A 188 -14.32 27.32 7.41
C LEU A 188 -15.75 26.94 7.79
N ASP A 189 -16.48 27.88 8.38
CA ASP A 189 -17.85 27.65 8.88
C ASP A 189 -18.94 27.87 7.81
N LYS A 190 -18.58 28.19 6.56
CA LYS A 190 -19.56 28.42 5.50
C LYS A 190 -20.32 27.14 5.16
N PRO A 191 -21.67 27.13 5.25
CA PRO A 191 -22.47 26.00 4.78
C PRO A 191 -22.19 25.68 3.30
N GLU A 192 -21.92 26.69 2.47
CA GLU A 192 -21.59 26.50 1.05
C GLU A 192 -20.26 25.77 0.84
N LEU A 193 -19.30 25.92 1.75
CA LEU A 193 -18.03 25.18 1.71
C LEU A 193 -18.28 23.70 1.98
N TYR A 194 -19.06 23.39 3.03
CA TYR A 194 -19.42 22.03 3.40
C TYR A 194 -20.20 21.33 2.27
N GLN A 195 -21.20 22.01 1.71
CA GLN A 195 -21.98 21.48 0.60
C GLN A 195 -21.11 21.24 -0.65
N SER A 196 -20.20 22.18 -0.96
CA SER A 196 -19.27 22.02 -2.08
C SER A 196 -18.30 20.85 -1.87
N TYR A 197 -17.91 20.58 -0.62
CA TYR A 197 -17.09 19.45 -0.25
C TYR A 197 -17.83 18.12 -0.43
N LEU A 198 -19.08 18.01 0.03
CA LEU A 198 -19.92 16.84 -0.23
C LEU A 198 -20.05 16.55 -1.74
N GLU A 199 -20.37 17.57 -2.54
CA GLU A 199 -20.45 17.44 -4.00
C GLU A 199 -19.11 17.03 -4.65
N ALA A 200 -17.99 17.47 -4.07
CA ALA A 200 -16.66 17.10 -4.56
C ALA A 200 -16.37 15.62 -4.30
N ILE A 201 -16.67 15.10 -3.11
CA ILE A 201 -16.45 13.70 -2.73
C ILE A 201 -17.11 12.73 -3.72
N GLU A 202 -18.32 13.02 -4.19
CA GLU A 202 -19.05 12.16 -5.14
C GLU A 202 -18.29 11.96 -6.47
N SER A 203 -17.45 12.93 -6.84
CA SER A 203 -16.74 12.93 -8.10
C SER A 203 -15.50 12.03 -8.06
N LYS A 204 -15.34 11.18 -9.08
CA LYS A 204 -14.09 10.43 -9.32
C LYS A 204 -12.88 11.33 -9.54
N SER A 205 -13.10 12.58 -9.94
CA SER A 205 -12.04 13.55 -10.13
C SER A 205 -11.47 14.09 -8.82
N TYR A 206 -12.16 13.88 -7.69
CA TYR A 206 -11.72 14.27 -6.37
C TYR A 206 -10.82 13.21 -5.76
N PHE A 207 -9.56 13.58 -5.52
CA PHE A 207 -8.57 12.72 -4.90
C PHE A 207 -8.50 13.06 -3.41
N PRO A 208 -8.61 12.07 -2.51
CA PRO A 208 -8.51 12.34 -1.08
C PRO A 208 -7.18 13.00 -0.70
N PHE A 209 -7.24 14.01 0.16
CA PHE A 209 -6.11 14.58 0.86
C PHE A 209 -5.63 13.63 1.96
N ILE A 210 -4.36 13.77 2.33
CA ILE A 210 -3.79 12.98 3.44
C ILE A 210 -4.54 13.25 4.75
N GLU A 211 -5.05 14.46 4.95
CA GLU A 211 -5.88 14.84 6.09
C GLU A 211 -7.23 14.10 6.12
N GLU A 212 -7.73 13.54 5.02
CA GLU A 212 -8.99 12.80 5.01
C GLU A 212 -8.81 11.33 5.35
N ILE A 213 -7.56 10.82 5.32
CA ILE A 213 -7.24 9.41 5.58
C ILE A 213 -7.64 9.02 6.99
N GLN A 214 -7.49 9.91 7.99
CA GLN A 214 -7.92 9.63 9.36
C GLN A 214 -9.43 9.35 9.45
N LEU A 215 -10.26 10.10 8.71
CA LEU A 215 -11.69 9.87 8.64
C LEU A 215 -12.00 8.56 7.92
N LEU A 216 -11.35 8.31 6.77
CA LEU A 216 -11.56 7.10 5.98
C LEU A 216 -11.11 5.83 6.73
N ALA A 217 -10.01 5.91 7.49
CA ALA A 217 -9.54 4.86 8.39
C ALA A 217 -10.58 4.54 9.47
N SER A 218 -11.14 5.57 10.12
CA SER A 218 -12.21 5.40 11.11
C SER A 218 -13.49 4.81 10.52
N LEU A 219 -13.90 5.26 9.32
CA LEU A 219 -15.11 4.79 8.65
C LEU A 219 -15.00 3.34 8.18
N ALA A 220 -13.81 2.93 7.74
CA ALA A 220 -13.54 1.55 7.33
C ALA A 220 -13.01 0.67 8.47
N ASN A 221 -12.85 1.22 9.68
CA ASN A 221 -12.29 0.56 10.86
C ASN A 221 -10.96 -0.19 10.58
N ILE A 222 -10.02 0.49 9.94
CA ILE A 222 -8.74 -0.06 9.48
C ILE A 222 -7.57 0.86 9.85
N GLU A 223 -6.43 0.28 10.23
CA GLU A 223 -5.18 1.02 10.36
C GLU A 223 -4.56 1.27 8.97
N ILE A 224 -4.26 2.53 8.63
CA ILE A 224 -3.63 2.88 7.34
C ILE A 224 -2.24 3.48 7.58
N ASN A 225 -1.22 2.83 7.03
CA ASN A 225 0.17 3.30 7.03
C ASN A 225 0.49 3.94 5.67
N VAL A 226 0.75 5.24 5.67
CA VAL A 226 1.00 6.02 4.44
C VAL A 226 2.47 6.40 4.37
N HIS A 227 3.15 5.91 3.34
CA HIS A 227 4.48 6.37 2.95
C HIS A 227 4.36 7.52 1.97
N CYS A 228 5.03 8.64 2.23
CA CYS A 228 5.02 9.80 1.35
C CYS A 228 6.40 10.47 1.32
N LYS A 229 6.72 11.15 0.23
CA LYS A 229 7.93 12.00 0.15
C LYS A 229 7.60 13.41 0.59
N VAL A 230 8.22 13.86 1.67
CA VAL A 230 8.13 15.25 2.15
C VAL A 230 9.50 15.89 2.05
N SER A 231 9.64 16.88 1.17
CA SER A 231 10.91 17.60 0.93
C SER A 231 12.07 16.67 0.57
N GLY A 232 11.79 15.66 -0.27
CA GLY A 232 12.76 14.67 -0.73
C GLY A 232 13.10 13.56 0.27
N ARG A 233 12.55 13.60 1.50
CA ARG A 233 12.71 12.53 2.50
C ARG A 233 11.44 11.69 2.59
N GLU A 234 11.59 10.37 2.65
CA GLU A 234 10.47 9.49 2.90
C GLU A 234 10.02 9.64 4.36
N LYS A 235 8.72 9.87 4.55
CA LYS A 235 8.04 9.90 5.84
C LYS A 235 6.95 8.85 5.84
N GLN A 236 6.79 8.20 6.98
CA GLN A 236 5.66 7.34 7.27
C GLN A 236 4.70 8.08 8.20
N GLN A 237 3.41 8.06 7.87
CA GLN A 237 2.34 8.51 8.74
C GLN A 237 1.40 7.35 9.02
N LYS A 238 1.07 7.15 10.29
CA LYS A 238 0.18 6.09 10.75
C LYS A 238 -1.17 6.71 11.12
N PHE A 239 -2.25 6.13 10.59
CA PHE A 239 -3.63 6.52 10.87
C PHE A 239 -4.34 5.33 11.51
N GLU A 240 -4.61 5.42 12.81
CA GLU A 240 -5.39 4.42 13.54
C GLU A 240 -6.87 4.82 13.51
N PRO A 241 -7.81 3.86 13.37
CA PRO A 241 -9.24 4.19 13.36
C PRO A 241 -9.63 4.83 14.70
N ASN A 242 -10.41 5.92 14.61
CA ASN A 242 -11.00 6.59 15.76
C ASN A 242 -12.54 6.46 15.71
N PRO A 243 -13.12 5.49 16.44
CA PRO A 243 -14.56 5.26 16.47
C PRO A 243 -15.39 6.47 16.91
N GLU A 244 -14.84 7.34 17.77
CA GLU A 244 -15.53 8.53 18.28
C GLU A 244 -15.80 9.57 17.19
N MET A 245 -15.08 9.50 16.06
CA MET A 245 -15.40 10.31 14.87
C MET A 245 -16.68 9.84 14.17
N ILE A 246 -17.01 8.55 14.26
CA ILE A 246 -18.14 7.94 13.55
C ILE A 246 -19.38 7.94 14.42
N ASN A 247 -19.23 7.54 15.68
CA ASN A 247 -20.31 7.43 16.65
C ASN A 247 -19.89 8.03 17.99
N ASN A 248 -20.73 8.91 18.51
CA ASN A 248 -20.59 9.46 19.84
C ASN A 248 -21.89 9.20 20.61
N ASP A 249 -21.86 8.29 21.57
CA ASP A 249 -23.06 7.83 22.28
C ASP A 249 -23.77 8.96 23.03
N GLN A 250 -23.02 9.92 23.59
CA GLN A 250 -23.59 11.06 24.30
C GLN A 250 -24.35 11.99 23.35
N LEU A 251 -23.76 12.31 22.19
CA LEU A 251 -24.42 13.12 21.17
C LEU A 251 -25.61 12.40 20.53
N ASN A 252 -25.46 11.10 20.25
CA ASN A 252 -26.55 10.27 19.70
C ASN A 252 -27.76 10.27 20.66
N GLN A 253 -27.53 10.15 21.96
CA GLN A 253 -28.59 10.27 22.97
C GLN A 253 -29.16 11.70 23.03
N MET A 254 -28.30 12.73 23.08
CA MET A 254 -28.70 14.13 23.19
C MET A 254 -29.58 14.59 22.02
N PHE A 255 -29.26 14.15 20.81
CA PHE A 255 -29.99 14.51 19.58
C PHE A 255 -31.01 13.44 19.15
N ASN A 256 -31.25 12.40 19.96
CA ASN A 256 -32.15 11.28 19.67
C ASN A 256 -31.91 10.66 18.27
N ARG A 257 -30.65 10.34 17.97
CA ARG A 257 -30.20 9.78 16.69
C ARG A 257 -29.69 8.35 16.86
N GLU A 258 -29.97 7.52 15.87
CA GLU A 258 -29.34 6.20 15.78
C GLU A 258 -27.85 6.33 15.47
N SER A 259 -27.06 5.43 16.06
CA SER A 259 -25.65 5.26 15.71
C SER A 259 -25.51 4.89 14.23
N TYR A 260 -24.49 5.44 13.58
CA TYR A 260 -24.11 5.07 12.24
C TYR A 260 -23.72 3.58 12.21
N LYS A 261 -24.38 2.82 11.33
CA LYS A 261 -24.05 1.41 11.10
C LYS A 261 -23.00 1.33 10.01
N LEU A 262 -21.81 0.85 10.36
CA LEU A 262 -20.74 0.58 9.40
C LEU A 262 -21.17 -0.51 8.42
N ASN A 263 -20.72 -0.38 7.17
CA ASN A 263 -21.02 -1.32 6.11
C ASN A 263 -19.88 -2.35 5.98
N ASP A 264 -19.88 -3.35 6.86
CA ASP A 264 -18.82 -4.36 6.91
C ASP A 264 -18.71 -5.16 5.61
N GLU A 265 -19.82 -5.37 4.88
CA GLU A 265 -19.82 -6.01 3.57
C GLU A 265 -19.10 -5.17 2.49
N LEU A 266 -19.04 -3.86 2.67
CA LEU A 266 -18.38 -2.93 1.76
C LEU A 266 -16.90 -2.79 2.08
N TRP A 267 -16.55 -2.59 3.35
CA TRP A 267 -15.17 -2.34 3.79
C TRP A 267 -14.36 -3.63 3.97
N GLY A 268 -15.04 -4.75 4.22
CA GLY A 268 -14.43 -6.04 4.52
C GLY A 268 -13.83 -6.09 5.92
N SER A 269 -12.98 -7.10 6.16
CA SER A 269 -12.41 -7.39 7.48
C SER A 269 -10.91 -7.08 7.58
N LYS A 270 -10.40 -6.17 6.74
CA LYS A 270 -8.96 -5.86 6.71
C LYS A 270 -8.60 -4.99 7.92
N GLU A 271 -7.71 -5.47 8.78
CA GLU A 271 -7.30 -4.76 10.00
C GLU A 271 -6.28 -3.65 9.75
N ARG A 272 -5.40 -3.82 8.76
CA ARG A 272 -4.35 -2.85 8.43
C ARG A 272 -3.97 -2.86 6.96
N GLU A 273 -3.50 -1.73 6.46
CA GLU A 273 -2.88 -1.65 5.14
C GLU A 273 -1.75 -0.62 5.05
N THR A 274 -0.81 -0.87 4.13
CA THR A 274 0.26 0.06 3.78
C THR A 274 0.10 0.55 2.33
N ILE A 275 0.13 1.87 2.17
CA ILE A 275 -0.01 2.57 0.88
C ILE A 275 1.10 3.61 0.71
N TYR A 276 1.32 4.02 -0.53
CA TYR A 276 2.23 5.11 -0.88
C TYR A 276 1.44 6.27 -1.47
N LEU A 277 1.81 7.49 -1.11
CA LEU A 277 1.27 8.73 -1.66
C LEU A 277 2.38 9.48 -2.42
N GLU A 278 2.16 9.69 -3.71
CA GLU A 278 3.04 10.47 -4.60
C GLU A 278 2.23 11.52 -5.35
N GLY A 279 2.43 12.80 -5.02
CA GLY A 279 1.52 13.86 -5.46
C GLY A 279 0.10 13.61 -4.94
N ASN A 280 -0.86 13.44 -5.85
CA ASN A 280 -2.27 13.12 -5.55
C ASN A 280 -2.62 11.65 -5.87
N HIS A 281 -1.62 10.81 -6.14
CA HIS A 281 -1.84 9.41 -6.51
C HIS A 281 -1.48 8.47 -5.37
N TYR A 282 -2.39 7.52 -5.12
CA TYR A 282 -2.21 6.46 -4.15
C TYR A 282 -1.90 5.14 -4.83
N SER A 283 -0.86 4.47 -4.33
CA SER A 283 -0.44 3.15 -4.78
C SER A 283 -0.45 2.19 -3.60
N ARG A 284 -0.69 0.90 -3.86
CA ARG A 284 -0.48 -0.14 -2.84
C ARG A 284 1.01 -0.22 -2.55
N ALA A 285 1.41 -0.39 -1.28
CA ALA A 285 2.82 -0.41 -0.91
C ALA A 285 3.17 -1.52 0.06
N LYS A 286 4.16 -2.35 -0.26
CA LYS A 286 4.70 -3.34 0.68
C LYS A 286 6.08 -2.89 1.16
N ILE A 287 6.28 -2.99 2.47
CA ILE A 287 7.61 -2.85 3.06
C ILE A 287 8.29 -4.20 2.90
N VAL A 288 9.32 -4.27 2.07
CA VAL A 288 10.10 -5.49 1.88
C VAL A 288 11.44 -5.28 2.58
N THR A 289 11.78 -6.19 3.49
CA THR A 289 13.11 -6.20 4.10
C THR A 289 14.13 -6.70 3.08
N GLN A 290 15.35 -6.21 3.15
CA GLN A 290 16.42 -6.63 2.24
C GLN A 290 16.68 -8.14 2.28
N GLU A 291 16.37 -8.81 3.40
CA GLU A 291 16.44 -10.27 3.56
C GLU A 291 15.38 -11.00 2.72
N LEU A 292 14.14 -10.51 2.70
CA LEU A 292 13.09 -11.04 1.83
C LEU A 292 13.42 -10.85 0.35
N ILE A 293 14.03 -9.72 -0.02
CA ILE A 293 14.47 -9.46 -1.40
C ILE A 293 15.57 -10.45 -1.80
N LYS A 294 16.57 -10.66 -0.92
CA LYS A 294 17.64 -11.64 -1.18
C LYS A 294 17.08 -13.05 -1.35
N GLN A 295 16.16 -13.48 -0.48
CA GLN A 295 15.54 -14.80 -0.59
C GLN A 295 14.74 -14.97 -1.90
N GLN A 296 14.02 -13.93 -2.34
CA GLN A 296 13.32 -13.98 -3.63
C GLN A 296 14.29 -14.07 -4.81
N GLN A 297 15.35 -13.27 -4.81
CA GLN A 297 16.37 -13.32 -5.85
C GLN A 297 17.09 -14.67 -5.88
N GLU A 298 17.47 -15.21 -4.71
CA GLU A 298 18.09 -16.54 -4.59
C GLU A 298 17.16 -17.64 -5.14
N GLN A 299 15.85 -17.53 -4.90
CA GLN A 299 14.87 -18.46 -5.44
C GLN A 299 14.73 -18.35 -6.96
N GLU A 300 14.69 -17.13 -7.51
CA GLU A 300 14.62 -16.91 -8.97
C GLU A 300 15.90 -17.39 -9.67
N ASP A 301 17.07 -17.08 -9.11
CA ASP A 301 18.36 -17.52 -9.60
C ASP A 301 18.47 -19.06 -9.56
N PHE A 302 17.97 -19.70 -8.49
CA PHE A 302 17.91 -21.15 -8.38
C PHE A 302 17.03 -21.78 -9.47
N LEU A 303 15.84 -21.24 -9.69
CA LEU A 303 14.93 -21.75 -10.74
C LEU A 303 15.53 -21.60 -12.14
N LEU A 304 16.19 -20.46 -12.41
CA LEU A 304 16.88 -20.24 -13.68
C LEU A 304 18.06 -21.21 -13.86
N ALA A 305 18.88 -21.38 -12.83
CA ALA A 305 19.99 -22.33 -12.86
C ALA A 305 19.51 -23.77 -13.09
N LYS A 306 18.44 -24.19 -12.40
CA LYS A 306 17.79 -25.50 -12.61
C LYS A 306 17.33 -25.67 -14.05
N GLN A 307 16.65 -24.67 -14.61
CA GLN A 307 16.17 -24.72 -15.98
C GLN A 307 17.32 -24.88 -16.98
N LEU A 308 18.41 -24.13 -16.81
CA LEU A 308 19.60 -24.23 -17.65
C LEU A 308 20.26 -25.60 -17.55
N GLN A 309 20.31 -26.20 -16.35
CA GLN A 309 20.85 -27.54 -16.16
C GLN A 309 20.00 -28.62 -16.83
N ILE A 310 18.67 -28.53 -16.74
CA ILE A 310 17.77 -29.46 -17.44
C ILE A 310 17.94 -29.34 -18.96
N ASP A 311 18.09 -28.11 -19.47
CA ASP A 311 18.37 -27.86 -20.89
C ASP A 311 19.69 -28.51 -21.34
N GLU A 312 20.73 -28.41 -20.52
CA GLU A 312 22.04 -29.01 -20.78
C GLU A 312 21.98 -30.55 -20.75
N ILE A 313 21.23 -31.14 -19.82
CA ILE A 313 21.02 -32.60 -19.73
C ILE A 313 20.27 -33.10 -20.96
N LEU A 314 19.19 -32.42 -21.38
CA LEU A 314 18.44 -32.74 -22.59
C LEU A 314 19.35 -32.72 -23.83
N GLU A 315 20.17 -31.67 -23.97
CA GLU A 315 21.14 -31.56 -25.07
C GLU A 315 22.21 -32.65 -25.02
N TYR A 316 22.74 -32.96 -23.83
CA TYR A 316 23.76 -33.99 -23.66
C TYR A 316 23.25 -35.40 -23.97
N CYS A 317 21.98 -35.67 -23.69
CA CYS A 317 21.34 -36.96 -23.94
C CYS A 317 20.70 -37.06 -25.34
N ASP A 318 20.93 -36.08 -26.23
CA ASP A 318 20.34 -36.00 -27.57
C ASP A 318 18.79 -36.08 -27.56
N LEU A 319 18.15 -35.57 -26.51
CA LEU A 319 16.69 -35.59 -26.34
C LEU A 319 16.04 -34.31 -26.89
N SER A 320 14.83 -34.46 -27.43
CA SER A 320 14.00 -33.32 -27.85
C SER A 320 13.67 -32.43 -26.64
N LYS A 321 13.64 -31.10 -26.84
CA LYS A 321 13.16 -30.14 -25.83
C LYS A 321 11.63 -30.15 -25.68
N ASP A 322 10.94 -31.18 -26.18
CA ASP A 322 9.49 -31.36 -26.05
C ASP A 322 9.05 -31.42 -24.59
N ILE A 323 7.80 -31.00 -24.36
CA ILE A 323 7.23 -30.79 -23.02
C ILE A 323 7.23 -32.09 -22.19
N SER A 324 7.01 -33.25 -22.82
CA SER A 324 6.90 -34.53 -22.09
C SER A 324 8.23 -34.97 -21.45
N GLU A 325 9.32 -34.95 -22.23
CA GLU A 325 10.65 -35.35 -21.76
C GLU A 325 11.19 -34.37 -20.72
N ARG A 326 11.00 -33.06 -20.96
CA ARG A 326 11.40 -32.02 -20.02
C ARG A 326 10.76 -32.21 -18.64
N VAL A 327 9.44 -32.44 -18.58
CA VAL A 327 8.72 -32.58 -17.31
C VAL A 327 9.18 -33.83 -16.54
N GLU A 328 9.48 -34.91 -17.24
CA GLU A 328 9.96 -36.15 -16.62
C GLU A 328 11.38 -36.02 -16.06
N ILE A 329 12.28 -35.38 -16.81
CA ILE A 329 13.65 -35.07 -16.34
C ILE A 329 13.61 -34.08 -15.18
N GLU A 330 12.76 -33.06 -15.27
CA GLU A 330 12.59 -32.08 -14.19
C GLU A 330 12.16 -32.75 -12.88
N ARG A 331 11.18 -33.66 -12.95
CA ARG A 331 10.71 -34.43 -11.78
C ARG A 331 11.83 -35.28 -11.17
N GLU A 332 12.60 -35.99 -11.98
CA GLU A 332 13.70 -36.82 -11.47
C GLU A 332 14.84 -35.97 -10.90
N PHE A 333 15.16 -34.85 -11.55
CA PHE A 333 16.14 -33.89 -11.06
C PHE A 333 15.73 -33.33 -9.70
N ASP A 334 14.46 -32.98 -9.51
CA ASP A 334 13.92 -32.54 -8.22
C ASP A 334 14.01 -33.63 -7.14
N GLU A 335 13.70 -34.88 -7.49
CA GLU A 335 13.84 -35.99 -6.55
C GLU A 335 15.29 -36.21 -6.12
N LEU A 336 16.24 -36.08 -7.05
CA LEU A 336 17.67 -36.23 -6.76
C LEU A 336 18.21 -35.05 -5.94
N LEU A 337 17.76 -33.82 -6.23
CA LEU A 337 18.05 -32.63 -5.43
C LEU A 337 17.56 -32.81 -3.99
N ALA A 338 16.32 -33.26 -3.80
CA ALA A 338 15.74 -33.48 -2.48
C ALA A 338 16.47 -34.58 -1.69
N LYS A 339 16.90 -35.66 -2.36
CA LYS A 339 17.69 -36.74 -1.75
C LYS A 339 19.13 -36.34 -1.44
N ASN A 340 19.63 -35.27 -2.06
CA ASN A 340 21.02 -34.84 -1.97
C ASN A 340 21.15 -33.37 -1.53
N ALA A 341 20.29 -32.96 -0.59
CA ALA A 341 20.17 -31.57 -0.14
C ALA A 341 21.49 -30.94 0.36
N ASP A 342 22.41 -31.74 0.90
CA ASP A 342 23.72 -31.31 1.41
C ASP A 342 24.90 -31.71 0.49
N GLY A 343 24.62 -32.32 -0.66
CA GLY A 343 25.64 -32.86 -1.57
C GLY A 343 26.07 -31.91 -2.67
N LYS A 344 27.02 -32.36 -3.50
CA LYS A 344 27.47 -31.58 -4.66
C LYS A 344 26.46 -31.70 -5.79
N ILE A 345 26.05 -30.57 -6.34
CA ILE A 345 25.16 -30.50 -7.50
C ILE A 345 25.66 -31.32 -8.70
N GLY A 346 26.98 -31.40 -8.90
CA GLY A 346 27.58 -32.21 -9.96
C GLY A 346 27.26 -33.70 -9.87
N ASP A 347 27.09 -34.23 -8.65
CA ASP A 347 26.73 -35.64 -8.44
C ASP A 347 25.25 -35.87 -8.82
N VAL A 348 24.38 -34.90 -8.52
CA VAL A 348 22.96 -34.91 -8.91
C VAL A 348 22.82 -34.87 -10.44
N ILE A 349 23.54 -33.95 -11.10
CA ILE A 349 23.53 -33.83 -12.56
C ILE A 349 24.01 -35.13 -13.21
N TRP A 350 25.13 -35.69 -12.75
CA TRP A 350 25.69 -36.92 -13.30
C TRP A 350 24.76 -38.12 -13.08
N GLN A 351 24.14 -38.22 -11.91
CA GLN A 351 23.18 -39.27 -11.62
C GLN A 351 21.94 -39.16 -12.53
N CYS A 352 21.40 -37.96 -12.71
CA CYS A 352 20.28 -37.70 -13.61
C CYS A 352 20.61 -38.09 -15.06
N ILE A 353 21.79 -37.71 -15.56
CA ILE A 353 22.26 -38.11 -16.91
C ILE A 353 22.32 -39.64 -17.03
N ASN A 354 22.87 -40.34 -16.03
CA ASN A 354 22.96 -41.80 -16.07
C ASN A 354 21.57 -42.44 -16.08
N ASP A 355 20.65 -41.97 -15.25
CA ASP A 355 19.30 -42.50 -15.14
C ASP A 355 18.52 -42.30 -16.45
N VAL A 356 18.63 -41.12 -17.06
CA VAL A 356 18.08 -40.82 -18.39
C VAL A 356 18.69 -41.74 -19.46
N GLN A 357 20.01 -41.89 -19.51
CA GLN A 357 20.66 -42.76 -20.50
C GLN A 357 20.31 -44.25 -20.33
N GLN A 358 20.12 -44.72 -19.09
CA GLN A 358 19.67 -46.09 -18.82
C GLN A 358 18.24 -46.31 -19.32
N ARG A 359 17.33 -45.34 -19.11
CA ARG A 359 15.98 -45.41 -19.67
C ARG A 359 16.00 -45.50 -21.19
N ILE A 360 16.77 -44.64 -21.86
CA ILE A 360 16.90 -44.65 -23.33
C ILE A 360 17.37 -46.04 -23.80
N LYS A 361 18.42 -46.58 -23.17
CA LYS A 361 18.91 -47.93 -23.50
C LYS A 361 17.87 -49.03 -23.29
N CYS A 362 17.11 -48.98 -22.19
CA CYS A 362 16.03 -49.92 -21.92
C CYS A 362 14.86 -49.82 -22.92
N LEU A 363 14.66 -48.64 -23.53
CA LEU A 363 13.65 -48.42 -24.58
C LEU A 363 14.15 -48.83 -25.98
N GLU A 364 15.46 -48.78 -26.21
CA GLU A 364 16.11 -49.20 -27.46
C GLU A 364 16.38 -50.71 -27.56
N GLU A 365 16.29 -51.47 -26.46
CA GLU A 365 16.38 -52.92 -26.50
C GLU A 365 15.14 -53.55 -27.17
N PRO A 366 15.31 -54.38 -28.22
CA PRO A 366 14.19 -55.01 -28.90
C PRO A 366 13.47 -55.99 -27.98
N VAL A 367 12.13 -55.92 -28.00
CA VAL A 367 11.17 -56.85 -27.35
C VAL A 367 11.27 -58.27 -27.94
N LEU A 368 12.45 -58.90 -27.86
CA LEU A 368 12.71 -60.25 -28.39
C LEU A 368 13.24 -61.24 -27.34
N SER A 369 13.28 -60.88 -26.06
CA SER A 369 13.57 -61.84 -24.97
C SER A 369 12.41 -62.04 -23.99
N ARG A 370 11.17 -62.03 -24.49
CA ARG A 370 9.99 -62.47 -23.73
C ARG A 370 9.22 -63.55 -24.49
N ARG A 371 9.82 -64.74 -24.61
CA ARG A 371 9.10 -65.97 -24.96
C ARG A 371 9.41 -67.08 -23.95
N CYS A 372 8.35 -67.52 -23.28
CA CYS A 372 8.00 -68.86 -22.84
C CYS A 372 9.11 -69.79 -22.31
N SER A 373 8.95 -70.22 -21.06
CA SER A 373 9.10 -71.64 -20.69
C SER A 373 8.12 -71.95 -19.56
N VAL A 374 7.03 -72.62 -19.94
CA VAL A 374 6.19 -73.42 -19.04
C VAL A 374 6.80 -74.82 -19.07
N GLU A 375 7.21 -75.33 -17.92
CA GLU A 375 7.32 -76.76 -17.58
C GLU A 375 7.51 -76.85 -16.05
N GLU A 376 6.42 -77.03 -15.31
CA GLU A 376 6.07 -78.31 -14.67
C GLU A 376 7.14 -78.88 -13.74
N ALA A 377 7.03 -78.56 -12.44
CA ALA A 377 7.59 -79.39 -11.37
C ALA A 377 6.55 -79.56 -10.25
N ARG A 378 5.96 -80.76 -10.31
CA ARG A 378 5.09 -81.48 -9.38
C ARG A 378 5.08 -81.05 -7.91
N VAL A 379 3.84 -80.80 -7.47
CA VAL A 379 3.18 -81.21 -6.23
C VAL A 379 3.96 -82.19 -5.33
N GLU A 380 4.26 -81.74 -4.10
CA GLU A 380 4.13 -82.59 -2.91
C GLU A 380 3.61 -81.75 -1.73
N LYS A 381 2.63 -82.31 -1.01
CA LYS A 381 1.76 -81.67 -0.01
C LYS A 381 2.36 -81.71 1.40
N THR A 382 2.09 -80.67 2.18
CA THR A 382 1.77 -80.73 3.64
C THR A 382 1.14 -79.39 4.07
N PHE A 383 -0.20 -79.29 4.26
CA PHE A 383 -0.92 -79.22 5.56
C PHE A 383 -0.18 -78.39 6.63
N TYR A 384 -0.67 -77.23 7.12
CA TYR A 384 -1.87 -76.96 7.94
C TYR A 384 -2.33 -75.48 7.72
N GLN A 385 -3.60 -75.20 7.42
CA GLN A 385 -4.73 -74.91 8.35
C GLN A 385 -4.68 -73.52 9.02
N GLN A 386 -5.51 -72.57 8.55
CA GLN A 386 -6.41 -71.77 9.40
C GLN A 386 -7.53 -71.10 8.58
N GLN A 387 -8.77 -71.35 9.00
CA GLN A 387 -10.01 -70.77 8.49
C GLN A 387 -10.25 -69.37 9.13
N VAL A 388 -10.44 -68.34 8.29
CA VAL A 388 -11.64 -67.46 8.10
C VAL A 388 -12.52 -67.22 9.37
N PRO A 389 -13.03 -65.99 9.70
CA PRO A 389 -13.89 -65.28 8.76
C PRO A 389 -13.98 -63.74 8.73
N GLN A 390 -14.57 -63.32 7.60
CA GLN A 390 -15.03 -62.01 7.15
C GLN A 390 -16.17 -61.39 8.00
N PRO A 391 -16.52 -60.10 7.77
CA PRO A 391 -17.37 -59.30 8.63
C PRO A 391 -18.87 -59.57 8.40
N VAL A 392 -19.68 -59.29 9.43
CA VAL A 392 -21.14 -59.24 9.36
C VAL A 392 -21.59 -57.78 9.35
N ARG A 393 -22.50 -57.51 8.40
CA ARG A 393 -23.44 -56.39 8.21
C ARG A 393 -23.38 -55.17 9.14
#